data_AF-I4VPV5-F1
#
_entry.id   AF-I4VPV5-F1
#
_cell.length_a   1.000
_cell.length_b   1.000
_cell.length_c   1.000
_cell.angle_alpha   90.00
_cell.angle_beta   90.00
_cell.angle_gamma   90.00
#
_symmetry.space_group_name_H-M   'P 1'
#
loop_
_entity.id
_entity.type
_entity.pdbx_description
1 polymer ?
#
loop_
_entity_poly.entity_id
_entity_poly.type
_entity_poly.pdbx_seq_one_letter_code
_entity_poly.pdbx_strand_id
1 'polypeptide(L)'
;MALVDEKLAACVSCLPGVTSTYRWQGAVTTDDEHLLLIKTAAARFEAMKTRLLALHPYELPELVGVPVAQGHDAYLDWVREQSAG
;
A
#
# COMPACT_ATOMS: atom_id res chain seq x y z
N MET A 1 9.34 -8.77 2.69
CA MET A 1 8.67 -7.63 2.01
C MET A 1 8.88 -6.44 2.93
N ALA A 2 9.66 -5.42 2.53
CA ALA A 2 10.19 -4.40 3.45
C ALA A 2 9.15 -3.78 4.39
N LEU A 3 7.95 -3.45 3.90
CA LEU A 3 6.88 -2.88 4.74
C LEU A 3 6.40 -3.83 5.85
N VAL A 4 6.37 -5.14 5.59
CA VAL A 4 6.01 -6.15 6.59
C VAL A 4 7.18 -6.42 7.53
N ASP A 5 8.39 -6.56 6.96
CA ASP A 5 9.62 -6.84 7.72
C ASP A 5 9.91 -5.71 8.73
N GLU A 6 9.59 -4.46 8.37
CA GLU A 6 9.76 -3.25 9.19
C GLU A 6 8.52 -2.91 10.05
N LYS A 7 7.50 -3.78 10.11
CA LYS A 7 6.24 -3.55 10.86
C LYS A 7 5.49 -2.27 10.50
N LEU A 8 5.62 -1.82 9.25
CA LEU A 8 4.86 -0.69 8.70
C LEU A 8 3.51 -1.14 8.09
N ALA A 9 3.36 -2.43 7.83
CA ALA A 9 2.13 -3.08 7.42
C ALA A 9 2.06 -4.50 8.02
N ALA A 10 0.86 -4.96 8.36
CA ALA A 10 0.65 -6.32 8.85
C ALA A 10 0.73 -7.35 7.72
N CYS A 11 0.16 -7.01 6.55
CA CYS A 11 0.25 -7.83 5.36
C CYS A 11 0.10 -7.01 4.07
N VAL A 12 0.57 -7.59 2.97
CA VAL A 12 0.44 -7.04 1.62
C VAL A 12 -0.03 -8.15 0.68
N SER A 13 -1.05 -7.89 -0.11
CA SER A 13 -1.42 -8.75 -1.23
C SER A 13 -0.93 -8.11 -2.52
N CYS A 14 -0.20 -8.87 -3.34
CA CYS A 14 0.26 -8.42 -4.66
C CYS A 14 -0.66 -9.01 -5.72
N LEU A 15 -1.36 -8.16 -6.46
CA LEU A 15 -2.23 -8.57 -7.56
C LEU A 15 -1.48 -8.28 -8.88
N PRO A 16 -1.06 -9.32 -9.63
CA PRO A 16 -0.41 -9.14 -10.92
C PRO A 16 -1.43 -8.89 -12.03
N GLY A 17 -0.95 -8.45 -13.20
CA GLY A 17 -1.76 -8.33 -14.42
C GLY A 17 -2.73 -7.15 -14.40
N VAL A 18 -2.38 -6.08 -13.68
CA VAL A 18 -3.14 -4.83 -13.71
C VAL A 18 -2.64 -3.99 -14.87
N THR A 19 -3.54 -3.47 -15.70
CA THR A 19 -3.19 -2.47 -16.72
C THR A 19 -3.71 -1.11 -16.27
N SER A 20 -2.78 -0.19 -16.01
CA SER A 20 -3.10 1.17 -15.60
C SER A 20 -3.19 2.08 -16.81
N THR A 21 -4.27 2.85 -16.94
CA THR A 21 -4.46 3.84 -18.02
C THR A 21 -4.44 5.25 -17.47
N TYR A 22 -3.55 6.10 -17.95
CA TYR A 22 -3.42 7.47 -17.46
C TYR A 22 -2.90 8.41 -18.56
N ARG A 23 -2.88 9.72 -18.27
CA ARG A 23 -2.35 10.72 -19.20
C ARG A 23 -0.94 11.11 -18.76
N TRP A 24 0.01 10.97 -19.65
CA TRP A 24 1.40 11.39 -19.44
C TRP A 24 1.89 12.19 -20.65
N GLN A 25 2.52 13.34 -20.38
CA GLN A 25 3.05 14.25 -21.42
C GLN A 25 2.05 14.55 -22.56
N GLY A 26 0.76 14.69 -22.21
CA GLY A 26 -0.32 15.01 -23.15
C GLY A 26 -0.92 13.80 -23.87
N ALA A 27 -0.31 12.61 -23.83
CA ALA A 27 -0.82 11.39 -24.44
C ALA A 27 -1.51 10.48 -23.41
N VAL A 28 -2.46 9.66 -23.86
CA VAL A 28 -2.99 8.56 -23.05
C VAL A 28 -2.06 7.36 -23.22
N THR A 29 -1.59 6.82 -22.11
CA THR A 29 -0.66 5.69 -22.05
C THR A 29 -1.25 4.59 -21.17
N THR A 30 -0.81 3.36 -21.42
CA THR A 30 -1.16 2.17 -20.64
C THR A 30 0.10 1.40 -20.27
N ASP A 31 0.25 1.06 -18.99
CA ASP A 31 1.38 0.29 -18.47
C ASP A 31 0.89 -0.94 -17.69
N ASP A 32 1.68 -2.02 -17.72
CA ASP A 32 1.45 -3.23 -16.93
C ASP A 32 2.05 -3.07 -15.53
N GLU A 33 1.22 -3.25 -14.50
CA GLU A 33 1.54 -2.95 -13.12
C GLU A 33 1.10 -4.08 -12.17
N HIS A 34 1.52 -3.92 -10.91
CA HIS A 34 1.02 -4.71 -9.79
C HIS A 34 0.24 -3.80 -8.86
N LEU A 35 -0.98 -4.21 -8.50
CA LEU A 35 -1.70 -3.53 -7.43
C LEU A 35 -1.33 -4.13 -6.08
N LEU A 36 -0.89 -3.29 -5.15
CA LEU A 36 -0.61 -3.68 -3.78
C LEU A 36 -1.78 -3.31 -2.86
N LEU A 37 -2.37 -4.33 -2.22
CA LEU A 37 -3.35 -4.13 -1.15
C LEU A 37 -2.67 -4.30 0.21
N ILE A 38 -2.28 -3.16 0.79
CA ILE A 38 -1.52 -3.06 2.04
C ILE A 38 -2.50 -2.88 3.21
N LYS A 39 -2.41 -3.74 4.23
CA LYS A 39 -3.21 -3.63 5.46
C LYS A 39 -2.30 -3.13 6.56
N THR A 40 -2.63 -1.96 7.10
CA THR A 40 -1.86 -1.32 8.16
C THR A 40 -2.78 -0.59 9.13
N ALA A 41 -2.28 -0.32 10.33
CA ALA A 41 -2.97 0.54 11.29
C ALA A 41 -2.93 2.00 10.80
N ALA A 42 -4.01 2.76 11.04
CA ALA A 42 -4.08 4.17 10.65
C ALA A 42 -2.89 5.00 11.19
N ALA A 43 -2.45 4.71 12.42
CA ALA A 43 -1.30 5.38 13.05
C ALA A 43 0.03 5.15 12.32
N ARG A 44 0.15 4.14 11.45
CA ARG A 44 1.36 3.84 10.66
C ARG A 44 1.37 4.44 9.28
N PHE A 45 0.26 5.03 8.82
CA PHE A 45 0.13 5.45 7.43
C PHE A 45 1.27 6.38 7.00
N GLU A 46 1.61 7.40 7.78
CA GLU A 46 2.69 8.34 7.40
C GLU A 46 4.08 7.71 7.40
N ALA A 47 4.39 6.84 8.36
CA ALA A 47 5.67 6.12 8.39
C ALA A 47 5.79 5.13 7.21
N MET A 48 4.71 4.38 6.96
CA MET A 48 4.61 3.47 5.82
C MET A 48 4.73 4.22 4.50
N LYS A 49 4.06 5.38 4.36
CA LYS A 49 4.10 6.23 3.16
C LYS A 49 5.52 6.69 2.91
N THR A 50 6.18 7.24 3.92
CA THR A 50 7.58 7.70 3.81
C THR A 50 8.48 6.57 3.32
N ARG A 51 8.33 5.37 3.88
CA ARG A 51 9.14 4.22 3.49
C ARG A 51 8.81 3.73 2.07
N LEU A 52 7.53 3.68 1.71
CA LEU A 52 7.10 3.28 0.37
C LEU A 52 7.66 4.23 -0.69
N LEU A 53 7.56 5.54 -0.48
CA LEU A 53 8.12 6.54 -1.40
C LEU A 53 9.63 6.41 -1.54
N ALA A 54 10.35 6.09 -0.46
CA ALA A 54 11.80 5.87 -0.52
C ALA A 54 12.22 4.57 -1.25
N LEU A 55 11.30 3.61 -1.41
CA LEU A 55 11.56 2.33 -2.07
C LEU A 55 11.00 2.26 -3.50
N HIS A 56 10.03 3.11 -3.84
CA HIS A 56 9.30 2.99 -5.10
C HIS A 56 10.15 3.46 -6.29
N PRO A 57 10.13 2.76 -7.44
CA PRO A 57 10.86 3.17 -8.64
C PRO A 57 10.33 4.45 -9.31
N TYR A 58 9.15 4.92 -8.92
CA TYR A 58 8.49 6.07 -9.54
C TYR A 58 8.67 7.30 -8.66
N GLU A 59 8.82 8.45 -9.30
CA GLU A 59 8.86 9.74 -8.60
C GLU A 59 7.54 10.05 -7.89
N LEU A 60 6.42 9.66 -8.50
CA LEU A 60 5.08 9.86 -7.97
C LEU A 60 4.26 8.57 -8.06
N PRO A 61 4.42 7.64 -7.10
CA PRO A 61 3.63 6.41 -7.07
C PRO A 61 2.21 6.65 -6.60
N GLU A 62 1.29 5.81 -7.06
CA GLU A 62 -0.05 5.76 -6.50
C GLU A 62 -0.01 5.24 -5.06
N LEU A 63 -0.62 5.99 -4.14
CA LEU A 63 -0.88 5.55 -2.78
C LEU A 63 -2.14 6.25 -2.24
N VAL A 64 -3.19 5.47 -2.01
CA VAL A 64 -4.46 5.97 -1.47
C VAL A 64 -4.87 5.15 -0.24
N GLY A 65 -5.23 5.83 0.84
CA GLY A 65 -5.73 5.20 2.05
C GLY A 65 -7.26 5.08 2.03
N VAL A 66 -7.78 3.87 2.22
CA VAL A 66 -9.22 3.62 2.37
C VAL A 66 -9.51 3.15 3.80
N PRO A 67 -10.23 3.92 4.62
CA PRO A 67 -10.55 3.52 5.99
C PRO A 67 -11.46 2.28 6.02
N VAL A 68 -11.10 1.30 6.85
CA VAL A 68 -11.94 0.13 7.11
C VAL A 68 -12.97 0.50 8.18
N ALA A 69 -14.25 0.53 7.80
CA ALA A 69 -15.34 0.85 8.72
C ALA A 69 -15.72 -0.32 9.65
N GLN A 70 -15.62 -1.56 9.17
CA GLN A 70 -15.97 -2.78 9.90
C GLN A 70 -15.09 -3.94 9.42
N GLY A 71 -14.89 -4.93 10.28
CA GLY A 71 -14.13 -6.14 9.97
C GLY A 71 -14.24 -7.16 11.10
N HIS A 72 -13.58 -8.31 10.95
CA HIS A 72 -13.48 -9.30 12.01
C HIS A 72 -12.53 -8.78 13.11
N ASP A 73 -13.05 -8.56 14.32
CA ASP A 73 -12.33 -7.91 15.42
C ASP A 73 -10.94 -8.50 15.66
N ALA A 74 -10.83 -9.82 15.79
CA ALA A 74 -9.54 -10.48 16.02
C ALA A 74 -8.53 -10.26 14.88
N TYR A 75 -9.00 -10.12 13.63
CA TYR A 75 -8.12 -9.80 12.50
C TYR A 75 -7.67 -8.33 12.55
N LEU A 76 -8.57 -7.41 12.91
CA LEU A 76 -8.23 -6.00 13.03
C LEU A 76 -7.23 -5.77 14.18
N ASP A 77 -7.38 -6.49 15.28
CA ASP A 77 -6.43 -6.47 16.40
C ASP A 77 -5.07 -7.01 15.98
N TRP A 78 -5.04 -8.15 15.27
CA TRP A 78 -3.80 -8.67 14.69
C TRP A 78 -3.13 -7.66 13.74
N VAL A 79 -3.90 -6.94 12.89
CA VAL A 79 -3.33 -5.90 12.03
C VAL A 79 -2.68 -4.78 12.84
N ARG A 80 -3.33 -4.34 13.93
CA ARG A 80 -2.78 -3.32 14.83
C ARG A 80 -1.50 -3.81 15.51
N GLU A 81 -1.50 -5.04 16.01
CA GLU A 81 -0.35 -5.66 16.69
C GLU A 81 0.86 -5.84 15.77
N GLN A 82 0.64 -6.37 14.55
CA GLN A 82 1.74 -6.58 13.59
C GLN A 82 2.26 -5.28 12.98
N SER A 83 1.46 -4.21 13.06
CA SER A 83 1.85 -2.86 12.62
C SER A 83 2.18 -1.96 13.82
N ALA A 84 2.43 -2.50 15.02
CA ALA A 84 2.85 -1.74 16.18
C ALA A 84 4.39 -1.72 16.26
N GLY A 85 4.97 -0.55 16.04
CA GLY A 85 6.39 -0.23 16.19
C GLY A 85 6.67 0.95 17.14
#